data_AF-A0A3D5EEZ1-F1
#
_entry.id   AF-A0A3D5EEZ1-F1
#
_cell.length_a   1.000
_cell.length_b   1.000
_cell.length_c   1.000
_cell.angle_alpha   90.00
_cell.angle_beta   90.00
_cell.angle_gamma   90.00
#
_symmetry.space_group_name_H-M   'P 1'
#
loop_
_entity.id
_entity.type
_entity.pdbx_description
1 polymer ?
#
loop_
_entity_poly.entity_id
_entity_poly.type
_entity_poly.pdbx_seq_one_letter_code
_entity_poly.pdbx_strand_id
1 'polypeptide(L)'
;MNENILKQTLRDLLKDDFMLKEEVRGVHLLEKHSVRIDFTAKAKPHLISEGFTDEWFGIECKWVSSGSGQTSKVTRLVYQAMSYADSVFFIGNGSVRLKFVTVFTPQDLYKTNRTVDDRLVTLLSLGLYGRVGRLYFYNNNDWGIKFAKIYARSNDSLTYHINPSQLRIPQVGSV
;
A
#
# COMPACT_ATOMS: atom_id res chain seq x y z
N MET A 1 3.10 14.40 -15.07
CA MET A 1 3.48 13.06 -14.61
C MET A 1 2.29 12.12 -14.81
N ASN A 2 2.53 10.85 -15.15
CA ASN A 2 1.49 9.84 -15.40
C ASN A 2 1.67 8.64 -14.46
N GLU A 3 0.78 7.65 -14.52
CA GLU A 3 0.80 6.50 -13.61
C GLU A 3 2.09 5.67 -13.74
N ASN A 4 2.63 5.50 -14.95
CA ASN A 4 3.89 4.76 -15.16
C ASN A 4 5.08 5.44 -14.47
N ILE A 5 5.17 6.78 -14.56
CA ILE A 5 6.24 7.53 -13.87
C ILE A 5 6.07 7.40 -12.35
N LEU A 6 4.82 7.41 -11.85
CA LEU A 6 4.53 7.23 -10.42
C LEU A 6 4.99 5.83 -9.93
N LYS A 7 4.68 4.78 -10.70
CA LYS A 7 5.11 3.40 -10.42
C LYS A 7 6.64 3.25 -10.45
N GLN A 8 7.31 3.83 -11.46
CA GLN A 8 8.77 3.82 -11.54
C GLN A 8 9.41 4.54 -10.35
N THR A 9 8.89 5.72 -9.98
CA THR A 9 9.38 6.50 -8.83
C THR A 9 9.23 5.70 -7.54
N LEU A 10 8.07 5.06 -7.34
CA LEU A 10 7.83 4.19 -6.19
C LEU A 10 8.84 3.05 -6.12
N ARG A 11 9.09 2.37 -7.25
CA ARG A 11 10.06 1.28 -7.34
C ARG A 11 11.44 1.73 -6.94
N ASP A 12 11.90 2.87 -7.46
CA ASP A 12 13.24 3.38 -7.18
C ASP A 12 13.43 3.79 -5.72
N LEU A 13 12.37 4.31 -5.08
CA LEU A 13 12.40 4.70 -3.67
C LEU A 13 12.36 3.50 -2.72
N LEU A 14 11.70 2.39 -3.09
CA LEU A 14 11.52 1.23 -2.22
C LEU A 14 12.48 0.07 -2.48
N LYS A 15 13.18 0.04 -3.62
CA LYS A 15 13.99 -1.13 -4.04
C LYS A 15 15.05 -1.55 -3.04
N ASP A 16 15.55 -0.62 -2.22
CA ASP A 16 16.62 -0.90 -1.27
C ASP A 16 16.11 -1.54 0.01
N ASP A 17 14.86 -1.25 0.38
CA ASP A 17 14.19 -1.73 1.60
C ASP A 17 13.29 -2.96 1.37
N PHE A 18 12.74 -3.10 0.17
CA PHE A 18 11.75 -4.12 -0.14
C PHE A 18 12.11 -4.92 -1.41
N MET A 19 11.75 -6.21 -1.40
CA MET A 19 11.65 -7.01 -2.61
C MET A 19 10.31 -6.71 -3.28
N LEU A 20 10.34 -6.16 -4.49
CA LEU A 20 9.15 -5.78 -5.24
C LEU A 20 8.83 -6.79 -6.35
N LYS A 21 7.54 -7.05 -6.56
CA LYS A 21 7.00 -7.73 -7.76
C LYS A 21 5.90 -6.86 -8.34
N GLU A 22 5.91 -6.71 -9.66
CA GLU A 22 5.03 -5.77 -10.38
C GLU A 22 3.89 -6.53 -11.07
N GLU A 23 2.74 -5.86 -11.22
CA GLU A 23 1.56 -6.34 -11.97
C GLU A 23 1.16 -7.78 -11.61
N VAL A 24 1.14 -8.06 -10.31
CA VAL A 24 0.96 -9.42 -9.78
C VAL A 24 -0.49 -9.84 -9.90
N ARG A 25 -0.71 -10.98 -10.56
CA ARG A 25 -2.05 -11.54 -10.75
C ARG A 25 -2.54 -12.27 -9.51
N GLY A 26 -3.86 -12.28 -9.33
CA GLY A 26 -4.52 -12.96 -8.23
C GLY A 26 -5.98 -13.28 -8.52
N VAL A 27 -6.67 -13.75 -7.50
CA VAL A 27 -8.10 -14.06 -7.53
C VAL A 27 -8.76 -13.50 -6.27
N HIS A 28 -9.88 -12.82 -6.46
CA HIS A 28 -10.70 -12.35 -5.35
C HIS A 28 -11.39 -13.53 -4.67
N LEU A 29 -11.27 -13.66 -3.34
CA LEU A 29 -11.67 -14.89 -2.65
C LEU A 29 -13.17 -15.14 -2.64
N LEU A 30 -13.99 -14.09 -2.55
CA LEU A 30 -15.45 -14.22 -2.51
C LEU A 30 -16.04 -14.25 -3.93
N GLU A 31 -15.82 -13.19 -4.69
CA GLU A 31 -16.33 -13.01 -6.05
C GLU A 31 -15.68 -13.89 -7.13
N LYS A 32 -14.56 -14.58 -6.84
CA LYS A 32 -13.86 -15.51 -7.75
C LYS A 32 -13.41 -14.93 -9.09
N HIS A 33 -13.37 -13.61 -9.25
CA HIS A 33 -12.84 -12.96 -10.46
C HIS A 33 -11.33 -12.74 -10.38
N SER A 34 -10.68 -12.58 -11.54
CA SER A 34 -9.25 -12.30 -11.63
C SER A 34 -8.93 -10.86 -11.25
N VAL A 35 -7.91 -10.65 -10.43
CA VAL A 35 -7.41 -9.33 -10.03
C VAL A 35 -5.94 -9.15 -10.42
N ARG A 36 -5.46 -7.91 -10.49
CA ARG A 36 -4.05 -7.59 -10.73
C ARG A 36 -3.65 -6.35 -9.94
N ILE A 37 -2.71 -6.51 -9.02
CA ILE A 37 -2.21 -5.40 -8.19
C ILE A 37 -0.94 -4.81 -8.79
N ASP A 38 -0.76 -3.50 -8.67
CA ASP A 38 0.39 -2.80 -9.23
C ASP A 38 1.72 -3.31 -8.66
N PHE A 39 1.82 -3.42 -7.33
CA PHE A 39 2.98 -4.02 -6.68
C PHE A 39 2.57 -4.94 -5.53
N THR A 40 3.39 -5.96 -5.33
CA THR A 40 3.53 -6.61 -4.03
C THR A 40 4.94 -6.39 -3.51
N ALA A 41 5.07 -6.21 -2.20
CA ALA A 41 6.30 -5.90 -1.53
C ALA A 41 6.51 -6.84 -0.34
N LYS A 42 7.75 -7.31 -0.17
CA LYS A 42 8.20 -8.07 1.01
C LYS A 42 9.40 -7.37 1.60
N ALA A 43 9.43 -7.20 2.92
CA ALA A 43 10.59 -6.63 3.59
C ALA A 43 11.87 -7.45 3.32
N LYS A 44 12.99 -6.76 3.16
CA LYS A 44 14.32 -7.37 3.13
C LYS A 44 14.83 -7.67 4.55
N PRO A 45 15.89 -8.50 4.70
CA PRO A 45 16.37 -8.95 6.01
C PRO A 45 16.63 -7.83 7.02
N HIS A 46 17.15 -6.68 6.59
CA HIS A 46 17.46 -5.57 7.50
C HIS A 46 16.21 -4.90 8.09
N LEU A 47 15.08 -4.90 7.38
CA LEU A 47 13.81 -4.45 7.96
C LEU A 47 13.20 -5.49 8.89
N ILE A 48 13.35 -6.77 8.53
CA ILE A 48 12.83 -7.88 9.34
C ILE A 48 13.55 -7.93 10.70
N SER A 49 14.87 -7.70 10.72
CA SER A 49 15.65 -7.63 11.98
C SER A 49 15.20 -6.51 12.91
N GLU A 50 14.61 -5.44 12.36
CA GLU A 50 14.08 -4.30 13.11
C GLU A 50 12.61 -4.52 13.56
N GLY A 51 12.02 -5.67 13.22
CA GLY A 51 10.68 -6.06 13.62
C GLY A 51 9.60 -5.85 12.54
N PHE A 52 9.98 -5.55 11.30
CA PHE A 52 9.03 -5.52 10.19
C PHE A 52 8.54 -6.94 9.86
N THR A 53 7.27 -7.08 9.48
CA THR A 53 6.72 -8.37 9.05
C THR A 53 7.45 -8.96 7.83
N ASP A 54 7.71 -10.26 7.85
CA ASP A 54 8.22 -10.99 6.69
C ASP A 54 7.10 -11.40 5.70
N GLU A 55 5.86 -10.93 5.89
CA GLU A 55 4.75 -11.23 4.99
C GLU A 55 4.70 -10.27 3.78
N TRP A 56 4.10 -10.72 2.68
CA TRP A 56 3.85 -9.86 1.52
C TRP A 56 2.73 -8.86 1.81
N PHE A 57 2.89 -7.62 1.35
CA PHE A 57 1.82 -6.63 1.32
C PHE A 57 1.65 -6.05 -0.08
N GLY A 58 0.47 -5.46 -0.34
CA GLY A 58 0.14 -4.86 -1.63
C GLY A 58 0.36 -3.36 -1.67
N ILE A 59 0.67 -2.82 -2.85
CA ILE A 59 0.66 -1.38 -3.10
C ILE A 59 -0.14 -1.13 -4.38
N GLU A 60 -1.20 -0.34 -4.26
CA GLU A 60 -1.99 0.14 -5.40
C GLU A 60 -1.68 1.62 -5.64
N CYS A 61 -1.28 1.96 -6.86
CA CYS A 61 -0.90 3.30 -7.23
C CYS A 61 -2.05 4.00 -7.96
N LYS A 62 -2.26 5.29 -7.68
CA LYS A 62 -3.14 6.10 -8.51
C LYS A 62 -2.59 7.47 -8.79
N TRP A 63 -2.44 7.78 -10.07
CA TRP A 63 -2.23 9.17 -10.47
C TRP A 63 -3.54 9.95 -10.35
N VAL A 64 -3.49 11.03 -9.58
CA VAL A 64 -4.62 11.93 -9.33
C VAL A 64 -4.15 13.35 -9.63
N SER A 65 -4.87 14.05 -10.52
CA SER A 65 -4.53 15.41 -10.96
C SER A 65 -5.54 16.45 -10.43
N SER A 66 -5.39 17.72 -10.78
CA SER A 66 -6.28 18.83 -10.38
C SER A 66 -7.58 18.95 -11.19
N GLY A 67 -7.86 18.03 -12.13
CA GLY A 67 -9.07 18.07 -12.96
C GLY A 67 -10.36 17.70 -12.22
N SER A 68 -11.52 17.86 -12.87
CA SER A 68 -12.80 17.36 -12.37
C SER A 68 -12.83 15.81 -12.31
N GLY A 69 -13.66 15.24 -11.42
CA GLY A 69 -13.86 13.79 -11.32
C GLY A 69 -12.79 13.00 -10.56
N GLN A 70 -11.97 13.66 -9.74
CA GLN A 70 -10.85 13.00 -9.03
C GLN A 70 -11.29 12.34 -7.72
N THR A 71 -12.34 12.85 -7.09
CA THR A 71 -12.99 12.23 -5.92
C THR A 71 -13.50 10.83 -6.21
N SER A 72 -14.05 10.59 -7.41
CA SER A 72 -14.50 9.25 -7.82
C SER A 72 -13.31 8.31 -8.06
N LYS A 73 -12.20 8.81 -8.60
CA LYS A 73 -10.96 8.03 -8.75
C LYS A 73 -10.37 7.62 -7.40
N VAL A 74 -10.32 8.53 -6.42
CA VAL A 74 -9.87 8.21 -5.05
C VAL A 74 -10.79 7.20 -4.38
N THR A 75 -12.10 7.33 -4.58
CA THR A 75 -13.06 6.35 -4.06
C THR A 75 -12.79 4.96 -4.66
N ARG A 76 -12.65 4.88 -5.99
CA ARG A 76 -12.31 3.62 -6.68
C ARG A 76 -10.99 3.03 -6.20
N LEU A 77 -9.95 3.86 -6.02
CA LEU A 77 -8.65 3.44 -5.49
C LEU A 77 -8.78 2.72 -4.14
N VAL A 78 -9.51 3.29 -3.19
CA VAL A 78 -9.67 2.68 -1.87
C VAL A 78 -10.45 1.37 -1.96
N TYR A 79 -11.54 1.31 -2.73
CA TYR A 79 -12.30 0.07 -2.92
C TYR A 79 -11.49 -1.02 -3.62
N GLN A 80 -10.67 -0.65 -4.62
CA GLN A 80 -9.77 -1.57 -5.31
C GLN A 80 -8.71 -2.14 -4.35
N ALA A 81 -8.12 -1.28 -3.51
CA ALA A 81 -7.21 -1.74 -2.45
C ALA A 81 -7.88 -2.68 -1.43
N MET A 82 -9.13 -2.42 -1.07
CA MET A 82 -9.90 -3.33 -0.19
C MET A 82 -10.14 -4.68 -0.87
N SER A 83 -10.56 -4.68 -2.14
CA SER A 83 -10.74 -5.89 -2.94
C SER A 83 -9.45 -6.73 -2.99
N TYR A 84 -8.29 -6.07 -3.10
CA TYR A 84 -7.00 -6.76 -3.07
C TYR A 84 -6.65 -7.33 -1.69
N ALA A 85 -7.02 -6.66 -0.60
CA ALA A 85 -6.82 -7.21 0.74
C ALA A 85 -7.59 -8.54 0.93
N ASP A 86 -8.72 -8.69 0.25
CA ASP A 86 -9.57 -9.90 0.25
C ASP A 86 -9.29 -10.87 -0.91
N SER A 87 -8.12 -10.73 -1.54
CA SER A 87 -7.67 -11.59 -2.64
C SER A 87 -6.47 -12.46 -2.24
N VAL A 88 -6.19 -13.46 -3.07
CA VAL A 88 -4.91 -14.21 -3.07
C VAL A 88 -4.14 -13.91 -4.34
N PHE A 89 -2.81 -13.83 -4.25
CA PHE A 89 -1.92 -13.46 -5.35
C PHE A 89 -0.90 -14.54 -5.64
N PHE A 90 -0.55 -14.70 -6.92
CA PHE A 90 0.40 -15.71 -7.38
C PHE A 90 1.82 -15.14 -7.36
N ILE A 91 2.62 -15.56 -6.39
CA ILE A 91 4.01 -15.11 -6.23
C ILE A 91 4.93 -16.32 -6.21
N GLY A 92 5.85 -16.38 -7.18
CA GLY A 92 6.68 -17.56 -7.40
C GLY A 92 5.83 -18.76 -7.80
N ASN A 93 6.00 -19.89 -7.10
CA ASN A 93 5.26 -21.12 -7.36
C ASN A 93 4.04 -21.30 -6.44
N GLY A 94 3.67 -20.29 -5.66
CA GLY A 94 2.60 -20.37 -4.66
C GLY A 94 1.56 -19.26 -4.77
N SER A 95 0.49 -19.40 -4.00
CA SER A 95 -0.47 -18.34 -3.72
C SER A 95 -0.23 -17.76 -2.33
N VAL A 96 -0.29 -16.44 -2.21
CA VAL A 96 -0.11 -15.73 -0.95
C VAL A 96 -1.33 -14.86 -0.67
N ARG A 97 -1.72 -14.77 0.61
CA ARG A 97 -2.64 -13.73 1.07
C ARG A 97 -1.82 -12.54 1.54
N LEU A 98 -2.14 -11.35 1.06
CA LEU A 98 -1.41 -10.15 1.46
C LEU A 98 -1.78 -9.80 2.91
N LYS A 99 -0.77 -9.40 3.70
CA LYS A 99 -0.97 -8.98 5.09
C LYS A 99 -1.87 -7.76 5.17
N PHE A 100 -1.60 -6.79 4.31
CA PHE A 100 -2.36 -5.56 4.11
C PHE A 100 -2.13 -5.02 2.70
N VAL A 101 -2.87 -3.97 2.35
CA VAL A 101 -2.67 -3.21 1.10
C VAL A 101 -2.47 -1.75 1.46
N THR A 102 -1.57 -1.07 0.77
CA THR A 102 -1.41 0.38 0.87
C THR A 102 -1.80 1.03 -0.44
N VAL A 103 -2.34 2.24 -0.37
CA VAL A 103 -2.50 3.10 -1.54
C VAL A 103 -1.34 4.07 -1.62
N PHE A 104 -0.89 4.33 -2.84
CA PHE A 104 0.11 5.33 -3.16
C PHE A 104 -0.44 6.34 -4.17
N THR A 105 -0.31 7.62 -3.85
CA THR A 105 -0.72 8.75 -4.70
C THR A 105 0.44 9.73 -4.82
N PRO A 106 0.39 10.72 -5.72
CA PRO A 106 1.48 11.69 -5.87
C PRO A 106 1.82 12.37 -4.54
N GLN A 107 3.12 12.54 -4.27
CA GLN A 107 3.62 13.03 -2.98
C GLN A 107 3.02 14.38 -2.57
N ASP A 108 2.83 15.27 -3.54
CA ASP A 108 2.28 16.61 -3.34
C ASP A 108 0.75 16.70 -3.55
N LEU A 109 0.02 15.57 -3.45
CA LEU A 109 -1.44 15.57 -3.61
C LEU A 109 -2.12 16.58 -2.67
N TYR A 110 -1.68 16.66 -1.41
CA TYR A 110 -2.24 17.61 -0.44
C TYR A 110 -2.02 19.07 -0.84
N LYS A 111 -0.86 19.40 -1.44
CA LYS A 111 -0.53 20.76 -1.90
C LYS A 111 -1.32 21.13 -3.14
N THR A 112 -1.50 20.17 -4.04
CA THR A 112 -2.08 20.39 -5.36
C THR A 112 -3.59 20.25 -5.38
N ASN A 113 -4.17 19.46 -4.46
CA ASN A 113 -5.62 19.21 -4.41
C ASN A 113 -6.10 18.76 -3.01
N ARG A 114 -6.16 19.71 -2.07
CA ARG A 114 -6.54 19.47 -0.66
C ARG A 114 -7.85 18.69 -0.50
N THR A 115 -8.90 19.08 -1.24
CA THR A 115 -10.22 18.40 -1.16
C THR A 115 -10.13 16.91 -1.48
N VAL A 116 -9.29 16.55 -2.44
CA VAL A 116 -9.11 15.15 -2.85
C VAL A 116 -8.26 14.38 -1.82
N ASP A 117 -7.24 15.03 -1.24
CA ASP A 117 -6.47 14.44 -0.14
C ASP A 117 -7.32 14.25 1.13
N ASP A 118 -8.12 15.23 1.52
CA ASP A 118 -9.04 15.14 2.66
C ASP A 118 -10.04 14.00 2.47
N ARG A 119 -10.56 13.81 1.24
CA ARG A 119 -11.42 12.67 0.91
C ARG A 119 -10.68 11.34 1.02
N LEU A 120 -9.45 11.26 0.52
CA LEU A 120 -8.63 10.06 0.62
C LEU A 120 -8.41 9.69 2.09
N VAL A 121 -8.03 10.67 2.94
CA VAL A 121 -7.84 10.47 4.38
C VAL A 121 -9.13 9.98 5.05
N THR A 122 -10.27 10.56 4.70
CA THR A 122 -11.58 10.13 5.21
C THR A 122 -11.87 8.67 4.85
N LEU A 123 -11.69 8.30 3.57
CA LEU A 123 -11.94 6.93 3.10
C LEU A 123 -10.96 5.93 3.71
N LEU A 124 -9.68 6.27 3.85
CA LEU A 124 -8.69 5.40 4.48
C LEU A 124 -8.97 5.20 5.97
N SER A 125 -9.56 6.18 6.66
CA SER A 125 -10.02 6.02 8.03
C SER A 125 -11.12 4.96 8.15
N LEU A 126 -11.94 4.77 7.11
CA LEU A 126 -12.86 3.64 7.00
C LEU A 126 -12.14 2.35 6.55
N GLY A 127 -11.20 2.47 5.62
CA GLY A 127 -10.36 1.40 5.09
C GLY A 127 -9.46 0.69 6.12
N LEU A 128 -9.27 1.29 7.31
CA LEU A 128 -8.62 0.67 8.46
C LEU A 128 -9.17 -0.72 8.79
N TYR A 129 -10.49 -0.89 8.66
CA TYR A 129 -11.14 -2.18 8.92
C TYR A 129 -10.87 -3.21 7.82
N GLY A 130 -10.58 -2.76 6.60
CA GLY A 130 -10.24 -3.60 5.45
C GLY A 130 -8.75 -3.88 5.28
N ARG A 131 -7.90 -3.61 6.29
CA ARG A 131 -6.44 -3.74 6.19
C ARG A 131 -5.84 -2.90 5.05
N VAL A 132 -6.44 -1.72 4.81
CA VAL A 132 -5.95 -0.76 3.82
C VAL A 132 -5.33 0.45 4.52
N GLY A 133 -4.10 0.80 4.13
CA GLY A 133 -3.34 1.95 4.63
C GLY A 133 -2.88 2.88 3.51
N ARG A 134 -2.04 3.86 3.87
CA ARG A 134 -1.36 4.77 2.97
C ARG A 134 0.14 4.54 3.01
N LEU A 135 0.75 4.49 1.85
CA LEU A 135 2.18 4.68 1.67
C LEU A 135 2.43 6.13 1.24
N TYR A 136 3.39 6.80 1.85
CA TYR A 136 3.76 8.18 1.54
C TYR A 136 5.25 8.40 1.76
N PHE A 137 5.76 9.49 1.19
CA PHE A 137 7.18 9.85 1.26
C PHE A 137 7.39 11.22 1.90
N TYR A 138 8.43 11.33 2.70
CA TYR A 138 8.91 12.58 3.28
C TYR A 138 9.85 13.31 2.31
N ASN A 139 10.19 14.57 2.62
CA ASN A 139 11.05 15.39 1.75
C ASN A 139 12.48 14.84 1.61
N ASN A 140 12.94 14.02 2.57
CA ASN A 140 14.24 13.36 2.54
C ASN A 140 14.20 11.97 1.87
N ASN A 141 13.13 11.66 1.12
CA ASN A 141 12.87 10.36 0.48
C ASN A 141 12.58 9.19 1.45
N ASP A 142 12.47 9.44 2.76
CA ASP A 142 12.00 8.42 3.67
C ASP A 142 10.56 8.00 3.34
N TRP A 143 10.24 6.73 3.55
CA TRP A 143 8.89 6.21 3.39
C TRP A 143 8.18 6.05 4.73
N GLY A 144 6.85 6.16 4.70
CA GLY A 144 5.98 5.89 5.83
C GLY A 144 4.78 5.05 5.41
N ILE A 145 4.46 4.02 6.20
CA ILE A 145 3.24 3.23 6.09
C ILE A 145 2.33 3.57 7.26
N LYS A 146 1.13 4.06 6.95
CA LYS A 146 0.16 4.52 7.94
C LYS A 146 -1.20 3.87 7.73
N PHE A 147 -1.77 3.34 8.81
CA PHE A 147 -3.20 3.00 8.89
C PHE A 147 -3.88 4.12 9.66
N ALA A 148 -4.24 3.88 10.93
CA ALA A 148 -4.75 4.92 11.83
C ALA A 148 -3.58 5.76 12.36
N LYS A 149 -2.52 5.05 12.75
CA LYS A 149 -1.26 5.56 13.24
C LYS A 149 -0.14 5.07 12.31
N ILE A 150 1.09 5.50 12.57
CA ILE A 150 2.26 5.08 11.79
C ILE A 150 2.58 3.64 12.17
N TYR A 151 2.46 2.71 11.21
CA TYR A 151 2.87 1.32 11.39
C TYR A 151 4.38 1.22 11.25
N ALA A 152 4.93 1.77 10.17
CA ALA A 152 6.36 1.72 9.90
C ALA A 152 6.83 2.98 9.20
N ARG A 153 8.07 3.38 9.47
CA ARG A 153 8.71 4.54 8.86
C ARG A 153 10.22 4.32 8.77
N SER A 154 10.83 4.67 7.64
CA SER A 154 12.27 4.87 7.56
C SER A 154 12.63 6.25 8.12
N ASN A 155 13.76 6.30 8.81
CA ASN A 155 14.41 7.53 9.25
C ASN A 155 15.84 7.55 8.66
N ASP A 156 16.48 8.72 8.70
CA ASP A 156 17.82 8.95 8.15
C ASP A 156 18.76 7.73 8.28
N SER A 157 19.36 7.37 7.15
CA SER A 157 20.41 6.37 6.94
C SER A 157 20.39 5.15 7.88
N LEU A 158 19.32 4.34 7.78
CA LEU A 158 19.20 2.96 8.30
C LEU A 158 18.53 2.80 9.68
N THR A 159 17.88 3.83 10.21
CA THR A 159 17.03 3.66 11.40
C THR A 159 15.57 3.50 11.02
N TYR A 160 14.84 2.66 11.76
CA TYR A 160 13.45 2.36 11.46
C TYR A 160 12.60 2.48 12.72
N HIS A 161 11.41 3.06 12.56
CA HIS A 161 10.38 3.00 13.59
C HIS A 161 9.30 2.03 13.14
N ILE A 162 9.08 0.95 13.90
CA ILE A 162 8.08 -0.07 13.60
C ILE A 162 7.18 -0.27 14.82
N ASN A 163 5.88 -0.29 14.57
CA ASN A 163 4.85 -0.54 15.57
C ASN A 163 4.03 -1.78 15.20
N PRO A 164 4.49 -2.98 15.60
CA PRO A 164 3.85 -4.24 15.24
C PRO A 164 2.40 -4.35 15.71
N SER A 165 2.02 -3.62 16.78
CA SER A 165 0.67 -3.67 17.35
C SER A 165 -0.42 -3.15 16.40
N GLN A 166 -0.04 -2.48 15.30
CA GLN A 166 -0.98 -2.00 14.29
C GLN A 166 -1.31 -3.04 13.23
N LEU A 167 -0.47 -4.08 13.07
CA LEU A 167 -0.84 -5.20 12.23
C LEU A 167 -1.90 -6.01 12.97
N ARG A 168 -3.07 -6.13 12.34
CA ARG A 168 -4.07 -7.08 12.85
C ARG A 168 -3.48 -8.48 12.79
N ILE A 169 -3.54 -9.18 13.91
CA ILE A 169 -3.30 -10.62 13.94
C ILE A 169 -4.46 -11.23 13.14
N PRO A 170 -4.20 -12.01 12.07
CA PRO A 170 -5.26 -12.76 11.40
C PRO A 170 -5.97 -13.59 12.46
N GLN A 171 -7.27 -13.35 12.68
CA GLN A 171 -8.01 -14.17 13.63
C GLN A 171 -8.01 -15.60 13.09
N VAL A 172 -7.46 -16.52 13.87
CA VAL A 172 -7.51 -17.95 13.59
C VAL A 172 -8.99 -18.33 13.56
N GLY A 173 -9.53 -18.60 12.36
CA GLY A 173 -10.95 -18.94 12.17
C GLY A 173 -11.71 -18.17 11.09
N SER A 174 -11.08 -17.26 10.33
CA SER A 174 -11.73 -16.70 9.12
C SER A 174 -11.71 -17.74 8.00
N VAL A 175 -12.81 -18.50 7.91
CA VAL A 175 -13.15 -19.45 6.83
C VAL A 175 -13.07 -18.79 5.45
#